data_AF-A0A2A2KZ21-F1
#
_entry.id   AF-A0A2A2KZ21-F1
#
_cell.length_a   1.000
_cell.length_b   1.000
_cell.length_c   1.000
_cell.angle_alpha   90.00
_cell.angle_beta   90.00
_cell.angle_gamma   90.00
#
_symmetry.space_group_name_H-M   'P 1'
#
loop_
_entity.id
_entity.type
_entity.pdbx_description
1 polymer ?
#
loop_
_entity_poly.entity_id
_entity_poly.type
_entity_poly.pdbx_seq_one_letter_code
_entity_poly.pdbx_strand_id
1 'polypeptide(L)'
;MLPEIAGILCLFKDLRSVILPVLFNICLTLFSWIKVYEMKTDMRIVPAYYFDTSSSLTTGSMLLDGLLNGLTSTVLIAVVSFGMLALALYDFRRLVQFWLSFTCITILYAMSGSFFYDALHAFAPLSTEVCIATASALCFFYGTVGVYAFFFSAPNGLHQFYVCCNCSFISLFYLRSFPGETACFECILTCKISDAFAVLNFYGPLRKVQEKAGDYSANVLRFLMFSDNRGEDRMDAAGDEREVEIMQDGSEVEDGS
;
A
#
# COMPACT_ATOMS: atom_id res chain seq x y z
N MET A 1 -8.53 -31.64 25.14
CA MET A 1 -9.24 -30.38 25.51
C MET A 1 -8.28 -29.19 25.62
N LEU A 2 -7.20 -29.23 26.42
CA LEU A 2 -6.18 -28.16 26.43
C LEU A 2 -5.53 -27.82 25.06
N PRO A 3 -5.13 -28.78 24.20
CA PRO A 3 -4.50 -28.45 22.92
C PRO A 3 -5.46 -27.79 21.92
N GLU A 4 -6.75 -28.09 22.00
CA GLU A 4 -7.77 -27.44 21.15
C GLU A 4 -8.05 -26.01 21.60
N ILE A 5 -8.09 -25.76 22.92
CA ILE A 5 -8.24 -24.41 23.46
C ILE A 5 -7.02 -23.55 23.11
N ALA A 6 -5.81 -24.10 23.18
CA ALA A 6 -4.59 -23.42 22.75
C ALA A 6 -4.60 -23.10 21.24
N GLY A 7 -5.09 -24.03 20.41
CA GLY A 7 -5.29 -23.80 18.97
C GLY A 7 -6.28 -22.68 18.68
N ILE A 8 -7.43 -22.67 19.38
CA ILE A 8 -8.45 -21.61 19.25
C ILE A 8 -7.89 -20.26 19.72
N LEU A 9 -7.14 -20.21 20.83
CA LEU A 9 -6.54 -18.98 21.33
C LEU A 9 -5.48 -18.42 20.38
N CYS A 10 -4.68 -19.30 19.76
CA CYS A 10 -3.71 -18.92 18.73
C CYS A 10 -4.43 -18.34 17.50
N LEU A 11 -5.49 -18.99 17.04
CA LEU A 11 -6.28 -18.54 15.90
C LEU A 11 -6.96 -17.19 16.19
N PHE A 12 -7.46 -16.98 17.41
CA PHE A 12 -7.98 -15.69 17.85
C PHE A 12 -6.90 -14.59 17.90
N LYS A 13 -5.69 -14.92 18.36
CA LYS A 13 -4.57 -13.98 18.41
C LYS A 13 -4.13 -13.58 17.00
N ASP A 14 -4.08 -14.54 16.08
CA ASP A 14 -3.76 -14.33 14.68
C ASP A 14 -4.83 -13.48 13.99
N LEU A 15 -6.10 -13.84 14.18
CA LEU A 15 -7.24 -13.09 13.66
C LEU A 15 -7.24 -11.64 14.16
N ARG A 16 -6.97 -11.43 15.46
CA ARG A 16 -6.87 -10.09 16.05
C ARG A 16 -5.73 -9.28 15.45
N SER A 17 -4.57 -9.91 15.22
CA SER A 17 -3.39 -9.25 14.63
C SER A 17 -3.67 -8.71 13.23
N VAL A 18 -4.51 -9.41 12.45
CA VAL A 18 -4.88 -9.01 11.09
C VAL A 18 -6.07 -8.03 11.07
N ILE A 19 -7.10 -8.28 11.88
CA ILE A 19 -8.33 -7.45 11.87
C ILE A 19 -8.05 -6.03 12.40
N LEU A 20 -7.22 -5.89 13.42
CA LEU A 20 -6.99 -4.60 14.08
C LEU A 20 -6.40 -3.51 13.14
N PRO A 21 -5.33 -3.76 12.36
CA PRO A 21 -4.81 -2.77 11.41
C PRO A 21 -5.81 -2.45 10.28
N VAL A 22 -6.58 -3.44 9.83
CA VAL A 22 -7.61 -3.23 8.80
C VAL A 22 -8.73 -2.32 9.33
N LEU A 23 -9.24 -2.60 10.54
CA LEU A 23 -10.23 -1.74 11.20
C LEU A 23 -9.70 -0.33 11.42
N PHE A 24 -8.44 -0.20 11.85
CA PHE A 24 -7.80 1.10 12.02
C PHE A 24 -7.77 1.88 10.70
N ASN A 25 -7.35 1.25 9.60
CA ASN A 25 -7.35 1.85 8.26
C ASN A 25 -8.77 2.30 7.82
N ILE A 26 -9.77 1.44 7.98
CA ILE A 26 -11.17 1.75 7.63
C ILE A 26 -11.68 2.94 8.45
N CYS A 27 -11.47 2.93 9.77
CA CYS A 27 -11.87 4.01 10.66
C CYS A 27 -11.18 5.33 10.30
N LEU A 28 -9.87 5.32 10.06
CA LEU A 28 -9.10 6.51 9.71
C LEU A 28 -9.57 7.10 8.37
N THR A 29 -9.78 6.24 7.37
CA THR A 29 -10.27 6.63 6.04
C THR A 29 -11.67 7.22 6.13
N LEU A 30 -12.62 6.54 6.78
CA LEU A 30 -13.99 7.02 6.89
C LEU A 30 -14.10 8.29 7.74
N PHE A 31 -13.39 8.37 8.87
CA PHE A 31 -13.37 9.58 9.69
C PHE A 31 -12.89 10.79 8.90
N SER A 32 -11.77 10.63 8.18
CA SER A 32 -11.18 11.67 7.35
C SER A 32 -12.10 12.07 6.18
N TRP A 33 -12.71 11.09 5.52
CA TRP A 33 -13.66 11.33 4.43
C TRP A 33 -14.88 12.15 4.86
N ILE A 34 -15.42 11.85 6.05
CA ILE A 34 -16.60 12.54 6.59
C ILE A 34 -16.24 13.94 7.12
N LYS A 35 -15.16 14.05 7.90
CA LYS A 35 -14.84 15.27 8.66
C LYS A 35 -14.01 16.29 7.89
N VAL A 36 -13.04 15.83 7.10
CA VAL A 36 -12.14 16.72 6.34
C VAL A 36 -12.73 17.05 4.98
N TYR A 37 -13.28 16.04 4.31
CA TYR A 37 -13.72 16.15 2.92
C TYR A 37 -15.24 16.30 2.74
N GLU A 38 -16.04 16.25 3.81
CA GLU A 38 -17.50 16.36 3.77
C GLU A 38 -18.18 15.43 2.74
N MET A 39 -17.57 14.28 2.45
CA MET A 39 -17.99 13.36 1.38
C MET A 39 -18.05 13.98 -0.03
N LYS A 40 -17.31 15.06 -0.28
CA LYS A 40 -17.27 15.73 -1.59
C LYS A 40 -16.07 15.26 -2.41
N THR A 41 -16.32 14.92 -3.67
CA THR A 41 -15.30 14.60 -4.67
C THR A 41 -14.70 15.88 -5.25
N ASP A 42 -13.40 15.89 -5.57
CA ASP A 42 -12.72 17.12 -6.00
C ASP A 42 -12.91 17.34 -7.51
N MET A 43 -13.89 18.19 -7.83
CA MET A 43 -14.28 18.57 -9.20
C MET A 43 -13.14 19.14 -10.05
N ARG A 44 -11.94 19.39 -9.49
CA ARG A 44 -10.78 19.84 -10.27
C ARG A 44 -10.02 18.68 -10.92
N ILE A 45 -10.05 17.49 -10.32
CA ILE A 45 -9.29 16.32 -10.78
C ILE A 45 -10.11 15.53 -11.82
N VAL A 46 -11.43 15.45 -11.60
CA VAL A 46 -12.38 14.69 -12.41
C VAL A 46 -12.38 15.09 -13.91
N PRO A 47 -12.55 16.37 -14.30
CA PRO A 47 -12.68 16.73 -15.72
C PRO A 47 -11.37 16.69 -16.52
N ALA A 48 -10.21 16.59 -15.86
CA ALA A 48 -8.92 16.49 -16.55
C ALA A 48 -8.62 15.07 -17.06
N TYR A 49 -9.22 14.04 -16.43
CA TYR A 49 -8.88 12.64 -16.68
C TYR A 49 -10.09 11.73 -16.90
N TYR A 50 -11.30 12.16 -16.54
CA TYR A 50 -12.52 11.36 -16.60
C TYR A 50 -13.63 12.07 -17.38
N PHE A 51 -14.42 11.28 -18.10
CA PHE A 51 -15.66 11.73 -18.73
C PHE A 51 -16.67 12.07 -17.62
N ASP A 52 -17.10 13.32 -17.55
CA ASP A 52 -18.11 13.77 -16.60
C ASP A 52 -19.20 14.55 -17.34
N THR A 53 -20.45 14.33 -16.99
CA THR A 53 -21.61 15.02 -17.54
C THR A 53 -21.55 16.53 -17.28
N SER A 54 -20.78 16.98 -16.28
CA SER A 54 -20.52 18.40 -16.00
C SER A 54 -19.43 19.03 -16.88
N SER A 55 -18.68 18.21 -17.63
CA SER A 55 -17.52 18.61 -18.43
C SER A 55 -17.83 18.59 -19.94
N SER A 56 -16.97 19.19 -20.75
CA SER A 56 -17.11 19.20 -22.22
C SER A 56 -16.91 17.82 -22.87
N LEU A 57 -16.38 16.85 -22.12
CA LEU A 57 -16.19 15.45 -22.51
C LEU A 57 -17.31 14.61 -21.89
N THR A 58 -18.45 14.55 -22.56
CA THR A 58 -19.57 13.68 -22.18
C THR A 58 -20.08 12.92 -23.38
N THR A 59 -20.46 11.66 -23.16
CA THR A 59 -21.13 10.81 -24.15
C THR A 59 -22.65 11.06 -24.12
N GLY A 60 -23.14 11.98 -23.28
CA GLY A 60 -24.56 12.33 -23.14
C GLY A 60 -25.35 11.36 -22.26
N SER A 61 -24.71 10.36 -21.66
CA SER A 61 -25.34 9.47 -20.68
C SER A 61 -24.39 9.15 -19.53
N MET A 62 -24.89 9.38 -18.30
CA MET A 62 -24.12 9.21 -17.06
C MET A 62 -23.60 7.76 -16.88
N LEU A 63 -24.40 6.77 -17.31
CA LEU A 63 -24.03 5.35 -17.22
C LEU A 63 -22.86 4.99 -18.15
N LEU A 64 -22.85 5.54 -19.37
CA LEU A 64 -21.82 5.23 -20.36
C LEU A 64 -20.50 5.94 -20.03
N ASP A 65 -20.58 7.19 -19.57
CA ASP A 65 -19.43 7.94 -19.03
C ASP A 65 -18.83 7.19 -17.83
N GLY A 66 -19.70 6.71 -16.93
CA GLY A 66 -19.35 5.85 -15.80
C GLY A 66 -18.57 4.60 -16.18
N LEU A 67 -19.09 3.86 -17.17
CA LEU A 67 -18.53 2.61 -17.67
C LEU A 67 -17.19 2.82 -18.39
N LEU A 68 -17.10 3.83 -19.26
CA LEU A 68 -15.88 4.14 -20.01
C LEU A 68 -14.73 4.56 -19.10
N ASN A 69 -15.03 5.38 -18.09
CA ASN A 69 -14.07 5.77 -17.06
C ASN A 69 -13.54 4.55 -16.31
N GLY A 70 -14.43 3.71 -15.78
CA GLY A 70 -14.06 2.50 -15.04
C GLY A 70 -13.27 1.50 -15.90
N LEU A 71 -13.62 1.35 -17.18
CA LEU A 71 -12.87 0.51 -18.12
C LEU A 71 -11.46 1.06 -18.38
N THR A 72 -11.36 2.36 -18.62
CA THR A 72 -10.08 3.03 -18.92
C THR A 72 -9.14 2.98 -17.72
N SER A 73 -9.63 3.26 -16.51
CA SER A 73 -8.85 3.15 -15.28
C SER A 73 -8.42 1.70 -15.01
N THR A 74 -9.32 0.73 -15.19
CA THR A 74 -9.01 -0.70 -15.04
C THR A 74 -7.89 -1.13 -16.00
N VAL A 75 -7.95 -0.73 -17.28
CA VAL A 75 -6.91 -1.04 -18.27
C VAL A 75 -5.57 -0.40 -17.87
N LEU A 76 -5.58 0.84 -17.39
CA LEU A 76 -4.37 1.54 -16.98
C LEU A 76 -3.70 0.87 -15.77
N ILE A 77 -4.50 0.49 -14.75
CA ILE A 77 -4.01 -0.27 -13.60
C ILE A 77 -3.44 -1.61 -14.08
N ALA A 78 -4.15 -2.35 -14.93
CA ALA A 78 -3.69 -3.62 -15.46
C ALA A 78 -2.33 -3.48 -16.19
N VAL A 79 -2.17 -2.47 -17.05
CA VAL A 79 -0.91 -2.21 -17.76
C VAL A 79 0.24 -1.95 -16.78
N VAL A 80 0.03 -1.12 -15.76
CA VAL A 80 1.05 -0.84 -14.74
C VAL A 80 1.38 -2.10 -13.93
N SER A 81 0.38 -2.87 -13.52
CA SER A 81 0.57 -4.14 -12.80
C SER A 81 1.34 -5.16 -13.61
N PHE A 82 1.00 -5.35 -14.90
CA PHE A 82 1.73 -6.24 -15.80
C PHE A 82 3.14 -5.74 -16.09
N GLY A 83 3.33 -4.42 -16.23
CA GLY A 83 4.64 -3.81 -16.39
C GLY A 83 5.54 -4.10 -15.19
N MET A 84 5.04 -3.88 -13.98
CA MET A 84 5.77 -4.18 -12.73
C MET A 84 6.06 -5.68 -12.60
N LEU A 85 5.09 -6.54 -12.94
CA LEU A 85 5.27 -7.99 -12.93
C LEU A 85 6.35 -8.44 -13.94
N ALA A 86 6.35 -7.88 -15.14
CA ALA A 86 7.35 -8.16 -16.15
C ALA A 86 8.74 -7.72 -15.67
N LEU A 87 8.88 -6.51 -15.11
CA LEU A 87 10.15 -6.04 -14.56
C LEU A 87 10.70 -6.96 -13.45
N ALA A 88 9.81 -7.47 -12.59
CA ALA A 88 10.17 -8.45 -11.57
C ALA A 88 10.63 -9.80 -12.19
N LEU A 89 9.95 -10.26 -13.24
CA LEU A 89 10.31 -11.49 -13.96
C LEU A 89 11.65 -11.40 -14.69
N TYR A 90 11.96 -10.23 -15.28
CA TYR A 90 13.21 -9.94 -16.00
C TYR A 90 14.40 -9.63 -15.08
N ASP A 91 14.29 -9.86 -13.77
CA ASP A 91 15.36 -9.64 -12.78
C ASP A 91 15.85 -8.19 -12.63
N PHE A 92 15.04 -7.20 -13.01
CA PHE A 92 15.36 -5.79 -12.76
C PHE A 92 15.09 -5.39 -11.30
N ARG A 93 15.69 -6.11 -10.34
CA ARG A 93 15.52 -5.94 -8.88
C ARG A 93 15.66 -4.48 -8.43
N ARG A 94 16.71 -3.81 -8.92
CA ARG A 94 17.00 -2.41 -8.58
C ARG A 94 15.91 -1.46 -9.06
N LEU A 95 15.35 -1.70 -10.25
CA LEU A 95 14.32 -0.85 -10.81
C LEU A 95 12.99 -1.03 -10.08
N VAL A 96 12.61 -2.28 -9.77
CA VAL A 96 11.40 -2.58 -8.98
C VAL A 96 11.51 -1.97 -7.58
N GLN A 97 12.66 -2.14 -6.92
CA GLN A 97 12.90 -1.54 -5.61
C GLN A 97 12.85 -0.02 -5.67
N PHE A 98 13.56 0.60 -6.63
CA PHE A 98 13.52 2.04 -6.82
C PHE A 98 12.10 2.56 -7.06
N TRP A 99 11.33 1.88 -7.92
CA TRP A 99 9.95 2.25 -8.22
C TRP A 99 9.06 2.21 -6.98
N LEU A 100 9.10 1.11 -6.22
CA LEU A 100 8.29 0.96 -5.00
C LEU A 100 8.72 1.96 -3.92
N SER A 101 10.02 2.18 -3.76
CA SER A 101 10.57 3.20 -2.86
C SER A 101 10.11 4.60 -3.27
N PHE A 102 10.15 4.93 -4.56
CA PHE A 102 9.70 6.21 -5.09
C PHE A 102 8.20 6.43 -4.86
N THR A 103 7.37 5.43 -5.13
CA THR A 103 5.92 5.50 -4.85
C THR A 103 5.65 5.67 -3.35
N CYS A 104 6.36 4.93 -2.50
CA CYS A 104 6.24 5.05 -1.04
C CYS A 104 6.57 6.47 -0.55
N ILE A 105 7.70 7.03 -0.97
CA ILE A 105 8.11 8.41 -0.63
C ILE A 105 7.09 9.43 -1.17
N THR A 106 6.60 9.22 -2.39
CA THR A 106 5.59 10.10 -3.00
C THR A 106 4.31 10.11 -2.17
N ILE A 107 3.81 8.96 -1.72
CA ILE A 107 2.63 8.88 -0.84
C ILE A 107 2.92 9.56 0.50
N LEU A 108 4.08 9.28 1.10
CA LEU A 108 4.47 9.84 2.40
C LEU A 108 4.52 11.37 2.42
N TYR A 109 4.92 12.02 1.32
CA TYR A 109 5.01 13.48 1.25
C TYR A 109 3.83 14.13 0.52
N ALA A 110 3.49 13.68 -0.70
CA ALA A 110 2.47 14.35 -1.51
C ALA A 110 1.05 14.15 -0.96
N MET A 111 0.69 12.90 -0.60
CA MET A 111 -0.66 12.61 -0.13
C MET A 111 -0.86 13.07 1.32
N SER A 112 0.12 12.86 2.20
CA SER A 112 0.03 13.34 3.58
C SER A 112 0.01 14.88 3.65
N GLY A 113 0.80 15.57 2.82
CA GLY A 113 0.85 17.04 2.78
C GLY A 113 -0.48 17.63 2.32
N SER A 114 -1.08 17.03 1.28
CA SER A 114 -2.43 17.41 0.82
C SER A 114 -3.46 17.20 1.94
N PHE A 115 -3.41 16.05 2.63
CA PHE A 115 -4.29 15.76 3.75
C PHE A 115 -4.13 16.75 4.91
N PHE A 116 -2.90 17.08 5.31
CA PHE A 116 -2.68 18.03 6.41
C PHE A 116 -3.15 19.44 6.06
N TYR A 117 -2.96 19.87 4.80
CA TYR A 117 -3.49 21.15 4.33
C TYR A 117 -5.02 21.19 4.41
N ASP A 118 -5.68 20.16 3.87
CA ASP A 118 -7.14 20.06 3.89
C ASP A 118 -7.69 19.95 5.32
N ALA A 119 -7.03 19.17 6.18
CA ALA A 119 -7.41 19.00 7.58
C ALA A 119 -7.27 20.31 8.38
N LEU A 120 -6.16 21.04 8.20
CA LEU A 120 -5.98 22.34 8.85
C LEU A 120 -7.05 23.33 8.40
N HIS A 121 -7.35 23.38 7.11
CA HIS A 121 -8.40 24.23 6.57
C HIS A 121 -9.80 23.85 7.08
N ALA A 122 -10.06 22.56 7.31
CA ALA A 122 -11.34 22.08 7.84
C ALA A 122 -11.51 22.36 9.35
N PHE A 123 -10.45 22.19 10.14
CA PHE A 123 -10.54 22.30 11.61
C PHE A 123 -10.25 23.70 12.15
N ALA A 124 -9.48 24.52 11.44
CA ALA A 124 -9.06 25.81 11.93
C ALA A 124 -9.05 26.86 10.81
N PRO A 125 -9.81 27.97 10.94
CA PRO A 125 -9.86 29.03 9.93
C PRO A 125 -8.61 29.94 10.04
N LEU A 126 -7.43 29.37 9.83
CA LEU A 126 -6.18 30.15 9.70
C LEU A 126 -6.09 30.75 8.30
N SER A 127 -5.24 31.76 8.14
CA SER A 127 -4.89 32.28 6.83
C SER A 127 -4.22 31.20 5.98
N THR A 128 -4.49 31.21 4.67
CA THR A 128 -3.99 30.20 3.71
C THR A 128 -2.47 30.03 3.77
N GLU A 129 -1.73 31.12 3.92
CA GLU A 129 -0.26 31.10 4.04
C GLU A 129 0.21 30.29 5.26
N VAL A 130 -0.46 30.47 6.40
CA VAL A 130 -0.12 29.75 7.63
C VAL A 130 -0.52 28.28 7.55
N CYS A 131 -1.64 27.96 6.88
CA CYS A 131 -2.03 26.58 6.61
C CYS A 131 -0.98 25.85 5.77
N ILE A 132 -0.47 26.48 4.70
CA ILE A 132 0.57 25.88 3.84
C ILE A 132 1.88 25.70 4.62
N ALA A 133 2.32 26.71 5.35
CA ALA A 133 3.54 26.63 6.16
C ALA A 133 3.44 25.54 7.24
N THR A 134 2.30 25.46 7.93
CA THR A 134 2.09 24.46 8.99
C THR A 134 1.93 23.05 8.41
N ALA A 135 1.18 22.89 7.31
CA ALA A 135 1.00 21.60 6.64
C ALA A 135 2.33 21.06 6.10
N SER A 136 3.15 21.91 5.49
CA SER A 136 4.47 21.51 4.98
C SER A 136 5.43 21.13 6.12
N ALA A 137 5.41 21.84 7.25
CA ALA A 137 6.18 21.46 8.43
C ALA A 137 5.74 20.10 9.00
N LEU A 138 4.43 19.88 9.18
CA LEU A 138 3.88 18.59 9.65
C LEU A 138 4.21 17.46 8.67
N CYS A 139 4.07 17.71 7.37
CA CYS A 139 4.42 16.77 6.32
C CYS A 139 5.91 16.42 6.34
N PHE A 140 6.80 17.39 6.59
CA PHE A 140 8.24 17.12 6.69
C PHE A 140 8.57 16.21 7.88
N PHE A 141 8.01 16.48 9.07
CA PHE A 141 8.22 15.62 10.25
C PHE A 141 7.61 14.22 10.05
N TYR A 142 6.38 14.13 9.57
CA TYR A 142 5.74 12.85 9.29
C TYR A 142 6.48 12.06 8.20
N GLY A 143 6.84 12.72 7.10
CA GLY A 143 7.53 12.11 5.96
C GLY A 143 8.93 11.62 6.31
N THR A 144 9.70 12.38 7.10
CA THR A 144 11.04 11.96 7.55
C THR A 144 10.98 10.75 8.47
N VAL A 145 10.06 10.73 9.44
CA VAL A 145 9.84 9.58 10.32
C VAL A 145 9.30 8.38 9.52
N GLY A 146 8.45 8.61 8.53
CA GLY A 146 7.96 7.57 7.63
C GLY A 146 9.07 6.96 6.78
N VAL A 147 9.96 7.78 6.20
CA VAL A 147 11.14 7.30 5.49
C VAL A 147 12.03 6.48 6.42
N TYR A 148 12.23 6.94 7.66
CA TYR A 148 12.93 6.13 8.66
C TYR A 148 12.24 4.77 8.90
N ALA A 149 10.91 4.77 9.05
CA ALA A 149 10.12 3.57 9.31
C ALA A 149 10.13 2.52 8.18
N PHE A 150 10.32 2.95 6.93
CA PHE A 150 10.30 2.06 5.76
C PHE A 150 11.70 1.62 5.30
N PHE A 151 12.69 2.51 5.38
CA PHE A 151 14.01 2.26 4.81
C PHE A 151 15.05 1.81 5.83
N PHE A 152 14.83 2.10 7.11
CA PHE A 152 15.72 1.68 8.19
C PHE A 152 15.05 0.59 9.05
N SER A 153 15.84 -0.11 9.86
CA SER A 153 15.34 -1.12 10.81
C SER A 153 14.58 -0.46 11.96
N ALA A 154 13.36 -0.01 11.68
CA ALA A 154 12.43 0.54 12.63
C ALA A 154 11.61 -0.57 13.31
N PRO A 155 11.09 -0.32 14.53
CA PRO A 155 10.26 -1.29 15.24
C PRO A 155 8.96 -1.59 14.47
N ASN A 156 8.51 -2.84 14.53
CA ASN A 156 7.45 -3.38 13.67
C ASN A 156 6.13 -2.63 13.80
N GLY A 157 5.80 -2.19 15.03
CA GLY A 157 4.61 -1.39 15.27
C GLY A 157 4.62 -0.05 14.54
N LEU A 158 5.79 0.61 14.44
CA LEU A 158 5.91 1.88 13.73
C LEU A 158 5.75 1.66 12.23
N HIS A 159 6.43 0.65 11.69
CA HIS A 159 6.32 0.27 10.29
C HIS A 159 4.86 -0.06 9.91
N GLN A 160 4.18 -0.92 10.68
CA GLN A 160 2.78 -1.28 10.47
C GLN A 160 1.84 -0.07 10.55
N PHE A 161 2.09 0.87 11.48
CA PHE A 161 1.31 2.10 11.59
C PHE A 161 1.41 2.93 10.31
N TYR A 162 2.63 3.15 9.79
CA TYR A 162 2.85 3.91 8.55
C TYR A 162 2.30 3.19 7.32
N VAL A 163 2.36 1.85 7.26
CA VAL A 163 1.69 1.07 6.21
C VAL A 163 0.18 1.31 6.25
N CYS A 164 -0.45 1.27 7.43
CA CYS A 164 -1.88 1.56 7.58
C CYS A 164 -2.21 2.99 7.13
N CYS A 165 -1.45 3.99 7.58
CA CYS A 165 -1.68 5.39 7.21
C CYS A 165 -1.51 5.63 5.71
N ASN A 166 -0.48 5.06 5.09
CA ASN A 166 -0.29 5.13 3.63
C ASN A 166 -1.46 4.48 2.88
N CYS A 167 -1.95 3.35 3.37
CA CYS A 167 -3.15 2.69 2.84
C CYS A 167 -4.41 3.58 2.98
N SER A 168 -4.55 4.29 4.10
CA SER A 168 -5.66 5.23 4.29
C SER A 168 -5.56 6.42 3.32
N PHE A 169 -4.37 6.99 3.14
CA PHE A 169 -4.17 8.13 2.24
C PHE A 169 -4.46 7.78 0.79
N ILE A 170 -4.00 6.63 0.30
CA ILE A 170 -4.33 6.20 -1.07
C ILE A 170 -5.83 5.91 -1.21
N SER A 171 -6.47 5.33 -0.19
CA SER A 171 -7.91 5.08 -0.19
C SER A 171 -8.71 6.38 -0.22
N LEU A 172 -8.30 7.38 0.57
CA LEU A 172 -8.88 8.72 0.56
C LEU A 172 -8.71 9.42 -0.78
N PHE A 173 -7.54 9.29 -1.40
CA PHE A 173 -7.28 9.83 -2.72
C PHE A 173 -8.23 9.22 -3.76
N TYR A 174 -8.42 7.90 -3.74
CA TYR A 174 -9.37 7.23 -4.63
C TYR A 174 -10.81 7.67 -4.37
N LEU A 175 -11.24 7.78 -3.10
CA LEU A 175 -12.58 8.31 -2.75
C LEU A 175 -12.80 9.74 -3.23
N ARG A 176 -11.78 10.62 -3.15
CA ARG A 176 -11.89 12.01 -3.64
C ARG A 176 -11.80 12.12 -5.17
N SER A 177 -11.21 11.13 -5.85
CA SER A 177 -10.97 11.14 -7.31
C SER A 177 -12.14 10.59 -8.14
N PHE A 178 -12.91 9.64 -7.61
CA PHE A 178 -13.98 8.98 -8.37
C PHE A 178 -15.37 9.48 -7.98
N PRO A 179 -16.18 9.99 -8.93
CA PRO A 179 -17.61 10.22 -8.68
C PRO A 179 -18.32 8.91 -8.34
N GLY A 180 -19.35 8.98 -7.48
CA GLY A 180 -19.99 7.82 -6.85
C GLY A 180 -20.44 6.72 -7.82
N GLU A 181 -20.96 7.11 -9.00
CA GLU A 181 -21.38 6.15 -10.03
C GLU A 181 -20.19 5.44 -10.69
N THR A 182 -19.12 6.15 -11.04
CA THR A 182 -17.89 5.54 -11.61
C THR A 182 -17.20 4.60 -10.62
N ALA A 183 -17.17 4.96 -9.34
CA ALA A 183 -16.48 4.19 -8.30
C ALA A 183 -17.06 2.78 -8.16
N CYS A 184 -18.38 2.63 -8.32
CA CYS A 184 -19.04 1.33 -8.27
C CYS A 184 -18.61 0.44 -9.46
N PHE A 185 -18.64 0.97 -10.68
CA PHE A 185 -18.18 0.23 -11.87
C PHE A 185 -16.71 -0.11 -11.79
N GLU A 186 -15.87 0.84 -11.37
CA GLU A 186 -14.43 0.59 -11.21
C GLU A 186 -14.15 -0.49 -10.16
N CYS A 187 -14.79 -0.42 -8.99
CA CYS A 187 -14.61 -1.44 -7.95
C CYS A 187 -15.03 -2.82 -8.44
N ILE A 188 -16.17 -2.93 -9.12
CA ILE A 188 -16.64 -4.22 -9.64
C ILE A 188 -15.71 -4.73 -10.73
N LEU A 189 -15.38 -3.90 -11.72
CA LEU A 189 -14.59 -4.28 -12.88
C LEU A 189 -13.15 -4.61 -12.51
N THR A 190 -12.50 -3.74 -11.73
CA THR A 190 -11.12 -3.92 -11.27
C THR A 190 -11.00 -5.14 -10.36
N CYS A 191 -11.86 -5.29 -9.35
CA CYS A 191 -11.78 -6.44 -8.45
C CYS A 191 -12.07 -7.74 -9.18
N LYS A 192 -13.12 -7.81 -10.01
CA LYS A 192 -13.48 -9.06 -10.70
C LYS A 192 -12.45 -9.45 -11.75
N ILE A 193 -11.99 -8.53 -12.58
CA ILE A 193 -11.03 -8.85 -13.65
C ILE A 193 -9.66 -9.16 -13.05
N SER A 194 -9.19 -8.37 -12.09
CA SER A 194 -7.86 -8.58 -11.50
C SER A 194 -7.81 -9.85 -10.67
N ASP A 195 -8.84 -10.13 -9.86
CA ASP A 195 -8.90 -11.35 -9.05
C ASP A 195 -9.10 -12.59 -9.94
N ALA A 196 -9.99 -12.51 -10.95
CA ALA A 196 -10.13 -13.59 -11.93
C ALA A 196 -8.82 -13.84 -12.68
N PHE A 197 -8.05 -12.81 -13.05
CA PHE A 197 -6.76 -12.98 -13.71
C PHE A 197 -5.69 -13.56 -12.78
N ALA A 198 -5.68 -13.18 -11.50
CA ALA A 198 -4.76 -13.74 -10.51
C ALA A 198 -5.07 -15.22 -10.20
N VAL A 199 -6.35 -15.60 -10.17
CA VAL A 199 -6.81 -16.97 -9.88
C VAL A 199 -6.78 -17.87 -11.12
N LEU A 200 -7.15 -17.34 -12.30
CA LEU A 200 -6.99 -18.02 -13.59
C LEU A 200 -5.50 -17.97 -13.96
N ASN A 201 -4.75 -18.89 -13.36
CA ASN A 201 -3.34 -19.14 -13.54
C ASN A 201 -3.01 -19.44 -15.03
N PHE A 202 -3.04 -18.42 -15.89
CA PHE A 202 -3.13 -18.66 -17.34
C PHE A 202 -1.79 -19.06 -17.95
N TYR A 203 -0.66 -18.72 -17.33
CA TYR A 203 0.61 -19.36 -17.65
C TYR A 203 1.52 -19.42 -16.41
N GLY A 204 2.54 -20.28 -16.52
CA GLY A 204 3.60 -20.48 -15.53
C GLY A 204 4.42 -19.27 -15.04
N PRO A 205 4.35 -18.01 -15.56
CA PRO A 205 4.95 -16.86 -14.90
C PRO A 205 4.50 -16.63 -13.45
N LEU A 206 3.23 -16.83 -13.06
CA LEU A 206 2.82 -16.69 -11.66
C LEU A 206 3.52 -17.70 -10.73
N ARG A 207 3.73 -18.94 -11.21
CA ARG A 207 4.49 -19.96 -10.47
C ARG A 207 5.98 -19.59 -10.38
N LYS A 208 6.57 -19.08 -11.47
CA LYS A 208 7.95 -18.54 -11.45
C LYS A 208 8.06 -17.34 -10.52
N VAL A 209 7.05 -16.48 -10.44
CA VAL A 209 7.00 -15.36 -9.49
C VAL A 209 6.88 -15.86 -8.07
N GLN A 210 6.05 -16.87 -7.77
CA GLN A 210 5.97 -17.47 -6.43
C GLN A 210 7.28 -18.15 -6.02
N GLU A 211 7.93 -18.89 -6.93
CA GLU A 211 9.24 -19.52 -6.72
C GLU A 211 10.34 -18.46 -6.48
N LYS A 212 10.25 -17.30 -7.13
CA LYS A 212 11.20 -16.17 -6.98
C LYS A 212 10.83 -15.19 -5.88
N ALA A 213 9.58 -15.17 -5.44
CA ALA A 213 9.07 -14.26 -4.41
C ALA A 213 9.68 -14.56 -3.05
N GLY A 214 10.07 -15.82 -2.79
CA GLY A 214 10.88 -16.19 -1.63
C GLY A 214 12.18 -15.39 -1.54
N ASP A 215 12.89 -15.23 -2.66
CA ASP A 215 14.15 -14.45 -2.75
C ASP A 215 13.94 -12.93 -2.81
N TYR A 216 12.78 -12.47 -3.29
CA TYR A 216 12.40 -11.06 -3.35
C TYR A 216 11.74 -10.55 -2.05
N SER A 217 11.34 -11.48 -1.16
CA SER A 217 10.47 -11.26 0.00
C SER A 217 11.01 -10.21 0.97
N ALA A 218 12.25 -10.37 1.44
CA ALA A 218 12.75 -9.60 2.58
C ALA A 218 12.73 -8.07 2.37
N ASN A 219 13.09 -7.61 1.16
CA ASN A 219 13.23 -6.18 0.88
C ASN A 219 12.05 -5.57 0.11
N VAL A 220 11.40 -6.32 -0.78
CA VAL A 220 10.32 -5.79 -1.62
C VAL A 220 8.96 -5.95 -0.94
N LEU A 221 8.73 -7.09 -0.28
CA LEU A 221 7.47 -7.38 0.40
C LEU A 221 7.24 -6.48 1.61
N ARG A 222 8.33 -6.01 2.24
CA ARG A 222 8.28 -5.06 3.37
C ARG A 222 7.56 -3.75 3.00
N PHE A 223 7.55 -3.34 1.74
CA PHE A 223 6.81 -2.14 1.32
C PHE A 223 5.33 -2.40 1.02
N LEU A 224 4.94 -3.68 0.88
CA LEU A 224 3.63 -4.09 0.34
C LEU A 224 2.79 -4.91 1.32
N MET A 225 3.41 -5.62 2.27
CA MET A 225 2.73 -6.49 3.21
C MET A 225 2.84 -5.99 4.63
N PHE A 226 1.77 -6.25 5.38
CA PHE A 226 1.83 -6.24 6.83
C PHE A 226 2.77 -7.36 7.29
N SER A 227 3.89 -6.99 7.93
CA SER A 227 4.71 -7.98 8.63
C SER A 227 3.89 -8.59 9.76
N ASP A 228 3.51 -9.86 9.65
CA ASP A 228 3.11 -10.63 10.82
C ASP A 228 4.38 -10.85 11.67
N ASN A 229 4.31 -10.65 12.99
CA ASN A 229 5.46 -10.74 13.90
C ASN A 229 6.22 -12.08 13.80
N ARG A 230 5.64 -13.10 13.16
CA ARG A 230 6.26 -14.41 12.91
C ARG A 230 7.35 -14.41 11.83
N GLY A 231 7.42 -13.38 10.98
CA GLY A 231 8.42 -13.31 9.89
C GLY A 231 9.82 -12.93 10.40
N GLU A 232 9.89 -12.01 11.35
CA GLU A 232 11.16 -11.57 11.95
C GLU A 232 11.76 -12.63 12.87
N ASP A 233 10.94 -13.29 13.70
CA ASP A 233 11.41 -14.40 14.55
C ASP A 233 12.06 -15.55 13.74
N ARG A 234 11.62 -15.78 12.49
CA ARG A 234 12.25 -16.78 11.61
C ARG A 234 13.49 -16.28 10.88
N MET A 235 13.55 -14.99 10.57
CA MET A 235 14.69 -14.41 9.83
C MET A 235 15.86 -14.12 10.78
N ASP A 236 15.57 -13.77 12.04
CA ASP A 236 16.56 -13.66 13.10
C ASP A 236 17.09 -15.04 13.50
N ALA A 237 16.23 -16.06 13.58
CA ALA A 237 16.67 -17.45 13.79
C ALA A 237 17.53 -17.99 12.62
N ALA A 238 17.18 -17.68 11.37
CA ALA A 238 17.96 -18.08 10.19
C ALA A 238 19.25 -17.27 9.99
N GLY A 239 19.36 -16.10 10.63
CA GLY A 239 20.60 -15.32 10.72
C GLY A 239 21.56 -15.89 11.76
N ASP A 240 21.02 -16.27 12.92
CA ASP A 240 21.76 -16.91 14.02
C ASP A 240 22.28 -18.30 13.60
N GLU A 241 21.47 -19.11 12.90
CA GLU A 241 21.91 -20.42 12.36
C GLU A 241 23.05 -20.30 11.34
N ARG A 242 23.07 -19.24 10.51
CA ARG A 242 24.15 -19.00 9.54
C ARG A 242 25.42 -18.45 10.18
N GLU A 243 25.31 -17.62 11.22
CA GLU A 243 26.50 -17.17 11.97
C GLU A 243 27.13 -18.33 12.76
N VAL A 244 26.32 -19.26 13.28
CA VAL A 244 26.80 -20.47 13.97
C VAL A 244 27.46 -21.45 12.99
N GLU A 245 26.90 -21.70 11.80
CA GLU A 245 27.53 -22.55 10.78
C GLU A 245 28.87 -21.98 10.28
N ILE A 246 28.98 -20.66 10.10
CA ILE A 246 30.22 -20.01 9.64
C ILE A 246 31.31 -20.05 10.71
N MET A 247 30.96 -19.96 12.00
CA MET A 247 31.92 -20.13 13.10
C MET A 247 32.38 -21.59 13.29
N GLN A 248 31.53 -22.56 12.95
CA GLN A 248 31.85 -23.98 13.06
C GLN A 248 32.73 -24.48 11.89
N ASP A 249 32.49 -23.99 10.67
CA ASP A 249 33.32 -24.27 9.49
C ASP A 249 34.70 -23.56 9.55
N GLY A 250 34.75 -22.37 10.18
CA GLY A 250 36.00 -21.62 10.39
C GLY A 250 36.93 -22.19 11.47
N SER A 251 36.44 -23.09 12.34
CA SER A 251 37.23 -23.66 13.45
C SER A 251 37.77 -25.06 13.17
N GLU A 252 37.29 -25.77 12.14
CA GLU A 252 37.84 -27.08 11.75
C GLU A 252 39.06 -27.00 10.81
N VAL A 253 39.44 -25.81 10.34
CA VAL A 253 40.55 -25.63 9.36
C VAL A 253 41.90 -25.28 10.02
N GLU A 254 41.97 -24.93 11.31
CA GLU A 254 43.23 -24.53 11.96
C GLU A 254 44.00 -25.61 12.74
N ASP A 255 43.51 -26.86 12.85
CA ASP A 255 44.17 -27.91 13.66
C ASP A 255 44.73 -29.08 12.81
N GLY A 256 45.20 -28.77 11.59
CA GLY A 256 45.58 -29.76 10.60
C GLY A 256 46.70 -29.38 9.63
N SER A 257 47.73 -28.65 10.08
CA SER A 257 49.03 -28.57 9.37
C SER A 257 50.16 -28.02 10.23
#